data_AF-A0A7C5QV06-F1
#
_entry.id   AF-A0A7C5QV06-F1
#
_cell.length_a   1.000
_cell.length_b   1.000
_cell.length_c   1.000
_cell.angle_alpha   90.00
_cell.angle_beta   90.00
_cell.angle_gamma   90.00
#
_symmetry.space_group_name_H-M   'P 1'
#
loop_
_entity.id
_entity.type
_entity.pdbx_description
1 polymer ?
#
loop_
_entity_poly.entity_id
_entity_poly.type
_entity_poly.pdbx_seq_one_letter_code
_entity_poly.pdbx_strand_id
1 'polypeptide(L)'
;MERHCVQRPDQPDELRHDGVPARVWLSAREGRETHARCPSQGPRPGLVRRARTGRAVRPPTSLLPVARPNGEIVVKHLRVRAETDKRIAITGINPVLLDCLQNVPGIVEQRDAPNVRKRLFPPPTSSDNAANRDWENLVVPDLRHLFDSAVEIMARDLESLTADPQHQHHFRIVFAEDHLAAWMSALNQARLVLGELFAVTEDDMRQTDLDMKQPKDLALFRIHVLGYLLQLLVEYATGLS
;
A
#
# COMPACT_ATOMS: atom_id res chain seq x y z
N MET A 1 -46.01 -26.54 49.85
CA MET A 1 -46.71 -26.41 48.55
C MET A 1 -45.69 -25.94 47.51
N GLU A 2 -44.82 -26.75 46.91
CA GLU A 2 -44.93 -28.18 46.51
C GLU A 2 -46.10 -28.40 45.54
N ARG A 3 -45.96 -29.15 44.44
CA ARG A 3 -45.05 -30.28 44.14
C ARG A 3 -44.26 -30.00 42.84
N HIS A 4 -42.97 -30.32 42.69
CA HIS A 4 -42.36 -31.66 42.50
C HIS A 4 -43.01 -32.50 41.38
N CYS A 5 -42.30 -33.31 40.57
CA CYS A 5 -40.90 -33.35 40.07
C CYS A 5 -40.74 -34.71 39.31
N VAL A 6 -40.13 -34.74 38.12
CA VAL A 6 -39.56 -35.98 37.52
C VAL A 6 -38.28 -35.60 36.75
N GLN A 7 -37.28 -36.47 36.72
CA GLN A 7 -35.96 -36.23 36.11
C GLN A 7 -35.67 -37.14 34.89
N ARG A 8 -34.59 -36.77 34.18
CA ARG A 8 -33.78 -37.56 33.23
C ARG A 8 -33.22 -38.86 33.86
N PRO A 9 -32.68 -39.87 33.11
CA PRO A 9 -31.83 -39.73 31.91
C PRO A 9 -32.05 -40.77 30.78
N ASP A 10 -31.17 -40.79 29.76
CA ASP A 10 -30.33 -41.97 29.45
C ASP A 10 -29.30 -41.74 28.29
N GLN A 11 -28.07 -42.20 28.56
CA GLN A 11 -26.86 -42.43 27.73
C GLN A 11 -25.90 -43.25 28.65
N PRO A 12 -24.91 -44.05 28.18
CA PRO A 12 -24.20 -44.05 26.89
C PRO A 12 -24.53 -45.34 26.08
N ASP A 13 -23.76 -46.00 25.18
CA ASP A 13 -22.32 -46.28 24.91
C ASP A 13 -22.18 -46.65 23.40
N GLU A 14 -21.05 -46.99 22.77
CA GLU A 14 -19.61 -46.60 22.78
C GLU A 14 -18.97 -47.36 21.57
N LEU A 15 -17.64 -47.33 21.38
CA LEU A 15 -16.81 -48.25 20.58
C LEU A 15 -16.75 -48.17 19.03
N ARG A 16 -15.64 -47.54 18.60
CA ARG A 16 -14.58 -48.06 17.70
C ARG A 16 -14.68 -48.02 16.16
N HIS A 17 -13.57 -47.50 15.63
CA HIS A 17 -12.89 -47.73 14.35
C HIS A 17 -13.29 -48.93 13.48
N ASP A 18 -13.19 -48.74 12.16
CA ASP A 18 -12.28 -49.58 11.36
C ASP A 18 -11.82 -48.93 10.04
N GLY A 19 -10.72 -49.45 9.45
CA GLY A 19 -10.44 -49.41 8.01
C GLY A 19 -9.91 -48.13 7.33
N VAL A 20 -8.57 -47.96 7.29
CA VAL A 20 -7.89 -47.19 6.22
C VAL A 20 -7.03 -48.11 5.35
N PRO A 21 -7.41 -48.32 4.09
CA PRO A 21 -6.48 -48.59 2.99
C PRO A 21 -6.78 -47.72 1.75
N ALA A 22 -5.86 -47.47 0.81
CA ALA A 22 -4.41 -47.64 0.80
C ALA A 22 -3.80 -46.67 -0.25
N ARG A 23 -2.47 -46.65 -0.38
CA ARG A 23 -1.75 -45.85 -1.39
C ARG A 23 -1.99 -46.41 -2.80
N VAL A 24 -2.16 -45.52 -3.78
CA VAL A 24 -1.94 -45.83 -5.20
C VAL A 24 -0.82 -44.92 -5.72
N TRP A 25 0.04 -45.45 -6.58
CA TRP A 25 1.19 -44.79 -7.19
C TRP A 25 1.40 -45.35 -8.61
N LEU A 26 2.20 -44.63 -9.42
CA LEU A 26 2.51 -44.93 -10.83
C LEU A 26 1.33 -44.66 -11.79
N SER A 27 1.54 -44.32 -13.07
CA SER A 27 2.78 -44.35 -13.87
C SER A 27 3.02 -43.07 -14.66
N ALA A 28 4.28 -42.79 -14.99
CA ALA A 28 4.66 -41.90 -16.08
C ALA A 28 5.23 -42.72 -17.26
N ARG A 29 4.95 -42.28 -18.50
CA ARG A 29 5.67 -42.60 -19.75
C ARG A 29 5.50 -41.41 -20.69
N GLU A 30 6.57 -40.92 -21.34
CA GLU A 30 7.13 -41.43 -22.61
C GLU A 30 6.08 -41.54 -23.74
N GLY A 31 6.19 -40.89 -24.90
CA GLY A 31 7.13 -39.83 -25.32
C GLY A 31 7.58 -39.96 -26.78
N ARG A 32 7.55 -38.83 -27.52
CA ARG A 32 8.08 -38.65 -28.91
C ARG A 32 7.31 -39.46 -30.00
N GLU A 33 7.49 -39.23 -31.30
CA GLU A 33 8.51 -38.42 -31.99
C GLU A 33 7.99 -37.61 -33.21
N THR A 34 8.90 -36.86 -33.84
CA THR A 34 8.70 -35.82 -34.86
C THR A 34 8.35 -36.34 -36.27
N HIS A 35 7.81 -35.46 -37.11
CA HIS A 35 8.40 -35.21 -38.44
C HIS A 35 8.26 -33.73 -38.84
N ALA A 36 9.10 -33.25 -39.76
CA ALA A 36 9.24 -31.82 -40.10
C ALA A 36 9.74 -31.61 -41.54
N ARG A 37 9.49 -30.41 -42.11
CA ARG A 37 10.43 -29.72 -43.02
C ARG A 37 10.12 -28.21 -43.17
N CYS A 38 11.13 -27.50 -43.67
CA CYS A 38 11.30 -26.04 -43.78
C CYS A 38 11.67 -25.71 -45.27
N PRO A 39 12.16 -24.52 -45.70
CA PRO A 39 12.25 -23.18 -45.10
C PRO A 39 11.63 -22.12 -46.07
N SER A 40 11.97 -20.81 -46.20
CA SER A 40 12.87 -19.83 -45.56
C SER A 40 12.39 -18.39 -45.89
N GLN A 41 12.86 -17.33 -45.20
CA GLN A 41 13.50 -16.15 -45.83
C GLN A 41 13.94 -15.06 -44.82
N GLY A 42 15.08 -14.41 -45.11
CA GLY A 42 15.28 -12.95 -44.94
C GLY A 42 15.54 -12.34 -43.55
N PRO A 43 16.80 -12.05 -43.16
CA PRO A 43 17.13 -11.21 -42.01
C PRO A 43 17.12 -9.70 -42.35
N ARG A 44 16.75 -8.84 -41.38
CA ARG A 44 16.98 -7.38 -41.41
C ARG A 44 17.46 -6.87 -40.03
N PRO A 45 18.17 -5.72 -39.97
CA PRO A 45 19.33 -5.59 -39.08
C PRO A 45 19.02 -5.25 -37.63
N GLY A 46 19.97 -5.58 -36.75
CA GLY A 46 19.86 -5.41 -35.31
C GLY A 46 19.83 -3.95 -34.86
N LEU A 47 18.81 -3.59 -34.08
CA LEU A 47 18.70 -2.29 -33.44
C LEU A 47 19.65 -2.24 -32.22
N VAL A 48 20.72 -1.45 -32.30
CA VAL A 48 21.68 -1.29 -31.20
C VAL A 48 20.99 -0.62 -30.01
N ARG A 49 20.53 -1.43 -29.04
CA ARG A 49 20.06 -0.94 -27.73
C ARG A 49 21.23 -0.33 -26.95
N ARG A 50 21.48 0.97 -27.15
CA ARG A 50 22.27 1.76 -26.20
C ARG A 50 21.71 1.58 -24.79
N ALA A 51 22.60 1.45 -23.81
CA ALA A 51 22.21 1.22 -22.43
C ALA A 51 21.32 2.36 -21.91
N ARG A 52 20.13 2.00 -21.40
CA ARG A 52 19.25 2.96 -20.72
C ARG A 52 19.75 3.16 -19.28
N THR A 53 20.64 4.14 -19.08
CA THR A 53 20.85 4.79 -17.78
C THR A 53 19.58 5.57 -17.42
N GLY A 54 18.60 4.83 -16.93
CA GLY A 54 17.23 5.27 -16.74
C GLY A 54 16.41 4.20 -16.04
N ARG A 55 16.97 3.62 -14.97
CA ARG A 55 16.20 2.80 -14.04
C ARG A 55 15.26 3.75 -13.32
N ALA A 56 14.00 3.83 -13.75
CA ALA A 56 12.95 4.41 -12.93
C ALA A 56 12.95 3.62 -11.63
N VAL A 57 13.44 4.23 -10.55
CA VAL A 57 13.48 3.61 -9.23
C VAL A 57 12.03 3.49 -8.79
N ARG A 58 11.50 2.27 -8.94
CA ARG A 58 10.28 1.84 -8.25
C ARG A 58 10.56 2.17 -6.77
N PRO A 59 9.78 3.06 -6.13
CA PRO A 59 10.06 3.43 -4.75
C PRO A 59 10.11 2.14 -3.92
N PRO A 60 11.09 2.00 -3.01
CA PRO A 60 11.21 0.78 -2.23
C PRO A 60 9.86 0.48 -1.57
N THR A 61 9.41 -0.78 -1.68
CA THR A 61 8.29 -1.29 -0.89
C THR A 61 8.52 -0.88 0.56
N SER A 62 7.49 -0.41 1.27
CA SER A 62 7.65 0.04 2.67
C SER A 62 8.06 -1.13 3.57
N LEU A 63 9.36 -1.36 3.65
CA LEU A 63 10.01 -2.03 4.76
C LEU A 63 9.72 -1.14 5.97
N LEU A 64 8.71 -1.49 6.78
CA LEU A 64 8.59 -0.91 8.11
C LEU A 64 9.89 -1.25 8.85
N PRO A 65 10.59 -0.27 9.46
CA PRO A 65 11.77 -0.56 10.27
C PRO A 65 11.38 -1.59 11.34
N VAL A 66 12.05 -2.74 11.32
CA VAL A 66 11.65 -3.91 12.11
C VAL A 66 11.69 -3.57 13.59
N ALA A 67 10.67 -4.06 14.32
CA ALA A 67 10.34 -3.72 15.69
C ALA A 67 11.54 -3.36 16.58
N ARG A 68 11.50 -2.15 17.17
CA ARG A 68 12.41 -1.76 18.26
C ARG A 68 12.38 -2.81 19.38
N PRO A 69 13.49 -3.03 20.12
CA PRO A 69 13.56 -4.01 21.21
C PRO A 69 12.51 -3.81 22.31
N ASN A 70 11.96 -2.60 22.41
CA ASN A 70 10.97 -2.16 23.39
C ASN A 70 9.52 -2.58 23.05
N GLY A 71 9.27 -3.26 21.93
CA GLY A 71 8.16 -4.21 21.84
C GLY A 71 6.77 -3.70 21.45
N GLU A 72 6.63 -2.73 20.54
CA GLU A 72 5.33 -2.53 19.86
C GLU A 72 5.47 -2.26 18.36
N ILE A 73 4.64 -2.93 17.54
CA ILE A 73 4.57 -2.70 16.09
C ILE A 73 3.44 -1.72 15.83
N VAL A 74 3.80 -0.50 15.43
CA VAL A 74 2.93 0.68 15.29
C VAL A 74 1.62 0.45 14.52
N VAL A 75 1.58 -0.56 13.65
CA VAL A 75 0.46 -0.85 12.73
C VAL A 75 -0.02 -2.31 12.77
N LYS A 76 0.28 -3.07 13.84
CA LYS A 76 -0.09 -4.51 13.98
C LYS A 76 -1.56 -4.80 13.68
N HIS A 77 -2.43 -3.91 14.13
CA HIS A 77 -3.89 -3.99 14.06
C HIS A 77 -4.48 -3.35 12.79
N LEU A 78 -3.67 -2.61 12.03
CA LEU A 78 -4.14 -1.86 10.86
C LEU A 78 -4.68 -2.81 9.79
N ARG A 79 -5.91 -2.60 9.33
CA ARG A 79 -6.53 -3.36 8.22
C ARG A 79 -7.35 -2.43 7.34
N VAL A 80 -7.36 -2.73 6.04
CA VAL A 80 -8.28 -2.16 5.05
C VAL A 80 -9.26 -3.27 4.68
N ARG A 81 -10.56 -2.96 4.63
CA ARG A 81 -11.63 -3.91 4.26
C ARG A 81 -12.75 -3.22 3.50
N ALA A 82 -13.45 -3.99 2.67
CA ALA A 82 -14.76 -3.60 2.15
C ALA A 82 -15.79 -3.60 3.29
N GLU A 83 -16.65 -2.59 3.28
CA GLU A 83 -17.85 -2.47 4.10
C GLU A 83 -19.09 -2.55 3.16
N THR A 84 -20.31 -2.49 3.70
CA THR A 84 -21.53 -2.41 2.87
C THR A 84 -21.59 -1.13 2.05
N ASP A 85 -22.42 -1.14 1.01
CA ASP A 85 -22.82 0.04 0.23
C ASP A 85 -21.67 0.78 -0.48
N LYS A 86 -20.68 0.03 -1.00
CA LYS A 86 -19.47 0.54 -1.66
C LYS A 86 -18.66 1.49 -0.77
N ARG A 87 -18.37 1.04 0.46
CA ARG A 87 -17.54 1.78 1.41
C ARG A 87 -16.32 0.97 1.81
N ILE A 88 -15.27 1.67 2.20
CA ILE A 88 -14.01 1.09 2.65
C ILE A 88 -13.80 1.48 4.09
N ALA A 89 -13.56 0.50 4.95
CA ALA A 89 -13.18 0.70 6.33
C ALA A 89 -11.66 0.55 6.50
N ILE A 90 -11.02 1.53 7.15
CA ILE A 90 -9.71 1.32 7.77
C ILE A 90 -9.93 1.19 9.28
N THR A 91 -9.50 0.06 9.85
CA THR A 91 -9.59 -0.27 11.28
C THR A 91 -8.19 -0.41 11.87
N GLY A 92 -8.04 -0.27 13.18
CA GLY A 92 -6.75 -0.39 13.87
C GLY A 92 -5.80 0.77 13.60
N ILE A 93 -6.33 1.97 13.32
CA ILE A 93 -5.53 3.20 13.24
C ILE A 93 -5.10 3.57 14.66
N ASN A 94 -3.81 3.47 14.98
CA ASN A 94 -3.31 3.92 16.27
C ASN A 94 -3.10 5.46 16.29
N PRO A 95 -2.88 6.10 17.47
CA PRO A 95 -2.71 7.54 17.55
C PRO A 95 -1.53 8.10 16.74
N VAL A 96 -0.50 7.28 16.48
CA VAL A 96 0.69 7.68 15.72
C VAL A 96 0.42 7.74 14.22
N LEU A 97 -0.32 6.75 13.67
CA LEU A 97 -0.82 6.83 12.30
C LEU A 97 -1.84 7.97 12.14
N LEU A 98 -2.67 8.23 13.16
CA LEU A 98 -3.62 9.35 13.14
C LEU A 98 -2.91 10.71 13.02
N ASP A 99 -1.87 10.97 13.82
CA ASP A 99 -1.02 12.17 13.64
C ASP A 99 -0.46 12.23 12.20
N CYS A 100 0.12 11.13 11.71
CA CYS A 100 0.68 11.07 10.37
C CYS A 100 -0.35 11.45 9.29
N LEU A 101 -1.60 10.98 9.43
CA LEU A 101 -2.72 11.27 8.52
C LEU A 101 -3.18 12.74 8.63
N GLN A 102 -3.38 13.25 9.84
CA GLN A 102 -3.78 14.64 10.09
C GLN A 102 -2.73 15.66 9.63
N ASN A 103 -1.46 15.28 9.58
CA ASN A 103 -0.37 16.12 9.06
C ASN A 103 -0.27 16.13 7.51
N VAL A 104 -0.96 15.25 6.78
CA VAL A 104 -0.83 15.14 5.31
C VAL A 104 -1.10 16.46 4.56
N PRO A 105 -2.15 17.26 4.88
CA PRO A 105 -2.39 18.53 4.19
C PRO A 105 -1.21 19.51 4.31
N GLY A 106 -0.75 19.79 5.53
CA GLY A 106 0.40 20.69 5.79
C GLY A 106 1.75 20.14 5.28
N ILE A 107 1.84 18.85 5.00
CA ILE A 107 2.95 18.28 4.23
C ILE A 107 2.78 18.64 2.74
N VAL A 108 1.63 18.36 2.12
CA VAL A 108 1.38 18.58 0.68
C VAL A 108 1.29 20.06 0.29
N GLU A 109 1.02 20.96 1.24
CA GLU A 109 1.20 22.42 1.06
C GLU A 109 2.63 22.80 0.64
N GLN A 110 3.65 22.04 1.05
CA GLN A 110 5.06 22.29 0.73
C GLN A 110 5.47 21.81 -0.68
N ARG A 111 4.50 21.40 -1.52
CA ARG A 111 4.72 20.87 -2.88
C ARG A 111 5.47 21.80 -3.85
N ASP A 112 5.47 23.10 -3.59
CA ASP A 112 6.15 24.10 -4.43
C ASP A 112 7.62 24.38 -4.03
N ALA A 113 8.15 23.71 -3.00
CA ALA A 113 9.59 23.76 -2.72
C ALA A 113 10.39 23.25 -3.96
N PRO A 114 11.52 23.86 -4.34
CA PRO A 114 12.10 23.69 -5.69
C PRO A 114 12.49 22.26 -6.11
N ASN A 115 12.78 21.36 -5.16
CA ASN A 115 13.06 19.95 -5.46
C ASN A 115 11.76 19.13 -5.50
N VAL A 116 10.87 19.37 -4.54
CA VAL A 116 9.53 18.75 -4.46
C VAL A 116 8.73 19.01 -5.76
N ARG A 117 8.72 20.26 -6.25
CA ARG A 117 8.04 20.63 -7.50
C ARG A 117 8.56 19.81 -8.69
N LYS A 118 9.89 19.70 -8.85
CA LYS A 118 10.51 18.90 -9.92
C LYS A 118 10.18 17.40 -9.82
N ARG A 119 9.94 16.90 -8.59
CA ARG A 119 9.65 15.49 -8.33
C ARG A 119 8.20 15.11 -8.58
N LEU A 120 7.27 16.02 -8.29
CA LEU A 120 5.82 15.87 -8.50
C LEU A 120 5.38 16.25 -9.91
N PHE A 121 5.99 17.27 -10.49
CA PHE A 121 5.69 17.81 -11.82
C PHE A 121 6.95 17.74 -12.73
N PRO A 122 7.49 16.53 -13.00
CA PRO A 122 8.68 16.40 -13.84
C PRO A 122 8.38 16.84 -15.28
N PRO A 123 9.31 17.51 -15.98
CA PRO A 123 9.14 17.84 -17.38
C PRO A 123 9.11 16.55 -18.23
N PRO A 124 8.26 16.48 -19.28
CA PRO A 124 8.08 15.26 -20.07
C PRO A 124 9.29 14.93 -20.95
N THR A 125 10.18 15.90 -21.23
CA THR A 125 11.40 15.69 -22.01
C THR A 125 12.62 16.32 -21.33
N SER A 126 13.82 15.83 -21.65
CA SER A 126 15.09 16.41 -21.19
C SER A 126 15.69 17.46 -22.13
N SER A 127 15.05 17.75 -23.28
CA SER A 127 15.65 18.56 -24.35
C SER A 127 14.70 19.47 -25.13
N ASP A 128 13.39 19.25 -25.10
CA ASP A 128 12.43 20.08 -25.82
C ASP A 128 11.87 21.18 -24.91
N ASN A 129 12.46 22.37 -25.03
CA ASN A 129 12.06 23.56 -24.27
C ASN A 129 10.72 24.15 -24.73
N ALA A 130 10.14 23.72 -25.86
CA ALA A 130 8.78 24.10 -26.24
C ALA A 130 7.78 23.17 -25.55
N ALA A 131 7.90 21.85 -25.77
CA ALA A 131 7.03 20.85 -25.16
C ALA A 131 7.04 20.91 -23.62
N ASN A 132 8.19 21.22 -23.01
CA ASN A 132 8.29 21.39 -21.55
C ASN A 132 7.59 22.67 -21.04
N ARG A 133 7.48 23.75 -21.83
CA ARG A 133 6.67 24.93 -21.48
C ARG A 133 5.18 24.67 -21.65
N ASP A 134 4.81 23.97 -22.72
CA ASP A 134 3.41 23.65 -22.98
C ASP A 134 2.87 22.71 -21.89
N TRP A 135 3.68 21.77 -21.41
CA TRP A 135 3.41 20.98 -20.20
C TRP A 135 3.21 21.84 -18.93
N GLU A 136 4.13 22.76 -18.65
CA GLU A 136 4.08 23.64 -17.48
C GLU A 136 2.83 24.56 -17.49
N ASN A 137 2.41 24.99 -18.68
CA ASN A 137 1.25 25.89 -18.87
C ASN A 137 -0.09 25.16 -18.93
N LEU A 138 -0.14 23.94 -19.48
CA LEU A 138 -1.39 23.25 -19.82
C LEU A 138 -1.69 22.00 -18.98
N VAL A 139 -0.68 21.36 -18.38
CA VAL A 139 -0.86 20.08 -17.66
C VAL A 139 -0.58 20.20 -16.16
N VAL A 140 0.42 21.00 -15.78
CA VAL A 140 0.73 21.22 -14.35
C VAL A 140 -0.43 21.86 -13.56
N PRO A 141 -1.23 22.81 -14.09
CA PRO A 141 -2.41 23.32 -13.39
C PRO A 141 -3.45 22.23 -13.06
N ASP A 142 -3.77 21.38 -14.03
CA ASP A 142 -4.74 20.29 -13.87
C ASP A 142 -4.23 19.23 -12.88
N LEU A 143 -2.94 18.88 -12.96
CA LEU A 143 -2.31 17.97 -12.00
C LEU A 143 -2.36 18.54 -10.57
N ARG A 144 -2.16 19.84 -10.39
CA ARG A 144 -2.33 20.50 -9.07
C ARG A 144 -3.78 20.41 -8.59
N HIS A 145 -4.76 20.70 -9.45
CA HIS A 145 -6.18 20.60 -9.07
C HIS A 145 -6.55 19.16 -8.64
N LEU A 146 -6.09 18.14 -9.37
CA LEU A 146 -6.29 16.73 -9.01
C LEU A 146 -5.60 16.36 -7.69
N PHE A 147 -4.40 16.89 -7.44
CA PHE A 147 -3.64 16.68 -6.22
C PHE A 147 -4.30 17.33 -4.99
N ASP A 148 -4.79 18.57 -5.15
CA ASP A 148 -5.45 19.33 -4.09
C ASP A 148 -6.84 18.73 -3.78
N SER A 149 -7.61 18.35 -4.82
CA SER A 149 -8.87 17.60 -4.66
C SER A 149 -8.67 16.29 -3.89
N ALA A 150 -7.57 15.58 -4.13
CA ALA A 150 -7.28 14.32 -3.44
C ALA A 150 -6.98 14.52 -1.94
N VAL A 151 -6.30 15.60 -1.58
CA VAL A 151 -6.05 15.98 -0.18
C VAL A 151 -7.33 16.44 0.50
N GLU A 152 -8.16 17.25 -0.16
CA GLU A 152 -9.47 17.68 0.37
C GLU A 152 -10.41 16.51 0.67
N ILE A 153 -10.51 15.54 -0.25
CA ILE A 153 -11.34 14.34 -0.06
C ILE A 153 -10.85 13.54 1.15
N MET A 154 -9.54 13.27 1.24
CA MET A 154 -8.96 12.53 2.35
C MET A 154 -9.13 13.27 3.70
N ALA A 155 -9.03 14.61 3.70
CA ALA A 155 -9.24 15.44 4.88
C ALA A 155 -10.70 15.41 5.36
N ARG A 156 -11.67 15.52 4.44
CA ARG A 156 -13.11 15.40 4.77
C ARG A 156 -13.47 14.01 5.28
N ASP A 157 -12.90 12.95 4.68
CA ASP A 157 -13.08 11.58 5.19
C ASP A 157 -12.58 11.45 6.63
N LEU A 158 -11.46 12.08 6.99
CA LEU A 158 -10.89 12.09 8.35
C LEU A 158 -11.79 12.77 9.40
N GLU A 159 -12.79 13.57 8.99
CA GLU A 159 -13.82 14.09 9.90
C GLU A 159 -14.79 12.99 10.37
N SER A 160 -14.88 11.86 9.65
CA SER A 160 -15.72 10.70 10.01
C SER A 160 -15.06 9.71 10.98
N LEU A 161 -13.92 10.08 11.57
CA LEU A 161 -13.16 9.23 12.48
C LEU A 161 -13.95 8.87 13.75
N THR A 162 -13.95 7.58 14.10
CA THR A 162 -14.59 7.03 15.30
C THR A 162 -13.61 6.17 16.10
N ALA A 163 -13.94 5.83 17.34
CA ALA A 163 -13.18 4.84 18.11
C ALA A 163 -13.34 3.44 17.49
N ASP A 164 -12.29 2.63 17.48
CA ASP A 164 -12.35 1.25 16.99
C ASP A 164 -13.04 0.34 18.03
N PRO A 165 -14.16 -0.34 17.70
CA PRO A 165 -14.87 -1.20 18.64
C PRO A 165 -14.12 -2.50 18.97
N GLN A 166 -13.10 -2.88 18.21
CA GLN A 166 -12.30 -4.09 18.42
C GLN A 166 -11.01 -3.80 19.19
N HIS A 167 -10.51 -2.56 19.18
CA HIS A 167 -9.19 -2.20 19.68
C HIS A 167 -9.21 -0.89 20.48
N GLN A 168 -9.05 -1.00 21.81
CA GLN A 168 -8.97 0.17 22.69
C GLN A 168 -7.83 1.12 22.27
N HIS A 169 -8.06 2.42 22.42
CA HIS A 169 -7.16 3.51 22.00
C HIS A 169 -6.79 3.53 20.51
N HIS A 170 -7.46 2.74 19.66
CA HIS A 170 -7.37 2.82 18.22
C HIS A 170 -8.65 3.44 17.63
N PHE A 171 -8.57 3.83 16.37
CA PHE A 171 -9.61 4.50 15.62
C PHE A 171 -10.00 3.72 14.35
N ARG A 172 -11.22 3.98 13.90
CA ARG A 172 -11.81 3.49 12.65
C ARG A 172 -12.30 4.67 11.82
N ILE A 173 -12.18 4.54 10.51
CA ILE A 173 -12.73 5.46 9.51
C ILE A 173 -13.45 4.64 8.43
N VAL A 174 -14.52 5.18 7.85
CA VAL A 174 -15.28 4.50 6.79
C VAL A 174 -15.65 5.52 5.70
N PHE A 175 -15.01 5.44 4.54
CA PHE A 175 -15.19 6.36 3.41
C PHE A 175 -15.80 5.65 2.18
N ALA A 176 -16.09 6.40 1.11
CA ALA A 176 -16.68 5.84 -0.12
C ALA A 176 -15.61 5.19 -1.02
N GLU A 177 -15.96 4.12 -1.74
CA GLU A 177 -15.01 3.32 -2.54
C GLU A 177 -14.34 4.13 -3.68
N ASP A 178 -15.02 5.13 -4.23
CA ASP A 178 -14.48 6.06 -5.23
C ASP A 178 -13.43 7.03 -4.66
N HIS A 179 -13.48 7.34 -3.36
CA HIS A 179 -12.45 8.12 -2.68
C HIS A 179 -11.10 7.35 -2.56
N LEU A 180 -11.06 6.04 -2.81
CA LEU A 180 -9.83 5.23 -2.70
C LEU A 180 -8.65 5.78 -3.53
N ALA A 181 -8.94 6.30 -4.73
CA ALA A 181 -7.92 6.92 -5.58
C ALA A 181 -7.37 8.24 -4.98
N ALA A 182 -8.22 9.02 -4.31
CA ALA A 182 -7.83 10.23 -3.60
C ALA A 182 -6.92 9.90 -2.39
N TRP A 183 -7.30 8.91 -1.58
CA TRP A 183 -6.49 8.40 -0.47
C TRP A 183 -5.10 7.95 -0.94
N MET A 184 -5.02 7.10 -1.97
CA MET A 184 -3.75 6.64 -2.50
C MET A 184 -2.90 7.79 -3.07
N SER A 185 -3.53 8.77 -3.72
CA SER A 185 -2.86 9.97 -4.23
C SER A 185 -2.28 10.83 -3.10
N ALA A 186 -3.08 11.22 -2.11
CA ALA A 186 -2.67 12.09 -1.01
C ALA A 186 -1.53 11.47 -0.17
N LEU A 187 -1.64 10.17 0.16
CA LEU A 187 -0.58 9.43 0.86
C LEU A 187 0.71 9.36 0.04
N ASN A 188 0.63 9.10 -1.27
CA ASN A 188 1.80 9.04 -2.13
C ASN A 188 2.46 10.42 -2.31
N GLN A 189 1.67 11.49 -2.47
CA GLN A 189 2.16 12.87 -2.51
C GLN A 189 2.91 13.21 -1.22
N ALA A 190 2.32 12.99 -0.05
CA ALA A 190 2.97 13.29 1.23
C ALA A 190 4.33 12.58 1.39
N ARG A 191 4.44 11.32 0.96
CA ARG A 191 5.71 10.57 0.97
C ARG A 191 6.76 11.18 0.03
N LEU A 192 6.37 11.61 -1.17
CA LEU A 192 7.27 12.27 -2.12
C LEU A 192 7.72 13.63 -1.61
N VAL A 193 6.82 14.42 -1.01
CA VAL A 193 7.14 15.71 -0.42
C VAL A 193 8.12 15.57 0.74
N LEU A 194 7.85 14.67 1.71
CA LEU A 194 8.79 14.38 2.81
C LEU A 194 10.15 13.89 2.29
N GLY A 195 10.18 13.02 1.28
CA GLY A 195 11.42 12.48 0.73
C GLY A 195 12.33 13.57 0.15
N GLU A 196 11.77 14.51 -0.61
CA GLU A 196 12.51 15.60 -1.25
C GLU A 196 12.86 16.75 -0.27
N LEU A 197 11.98 17.07 0.69
CA LEU A 197 12.24 18.10 1.72
C LEU A 197 13.40 17.72 2.65
N PHE A 198 13.47 16.45 3.06
CA PHE A 198 14.46 15.95 4.02
C PHE A 198 15.62 15.20 3.37
N ALA A 199 15.73 15.25 2.03
CA ALA A 199 16.77 14.59 1.23
C ALA A 199 16.98 13.10 1.62
N VAL A 200 15.87 12.35 1.61
CA VAL A 200 15.84 10.94 2.04
C VAL A 200 16.28 10.03 0.89
N THR A 201 17.34 9.26 1.11
CA THR A 201 17.99 8.38 0.12
C THR A 201 17.55 6.92 0.25
N GLU A 202 17.96 6.07 -0.71
CA GLU A 202 17.77 4.62 -0.61
C GLU A 202 18.51 3.98 0.57
N ASP A 203 19.58 4.60 1.08
CA ASP A 203 20.34 4.10 2.23
C ASP A 203 19.73 4.56 3.56
N ASP A 204 19.10 5.74 3.59
CA ASP A 204 18.26 6.16 4.72
C ASP A 204 17.07 5.21 4.91
N MET A 205 16.42 4.80 3.82
CA MET A 205 15.30 3.83 3.81
C MET A 205 15.67 2.42 4.32
N ARG A 206 16.93 2.17 4.70
CA ARG A 206 17.41 0.91 5.30
C ARG A 206 17.76 1.05 6.79
N GLN A 207 17.68 2.25 7.35
CA GLN A 207 17.95 2.50 8.77
C GLN A 207 16.82 1.94 9.64
N THR A 208 17.18 1.25 10.73
CA THR A 208 16.23 0.63 11.68
C THR A 208 16.21 1.30 13.04
N ASP A 209 17.30 1.96 13.43
CA ASP A 209 17.33 2.89 14.57
C ASP A 209 17.09 4.31 14.06
N LEU A 210 16.25 5.06 14.78
CA LEU A 210 15.70 6.35 14.35
C LEU A 210 15.43 7.21 15.59
N ASP A 211 16.05 8.39 15.71
CA ASP A 211 15.77 9.33 16.79
C ASP A 211 14.64 10.29 16.37
N MET A 212 13.46 10.13 16.95
CA MET A 212 12.26 10.95 16.64
C MET A 212 12.42 12.44 16.98
N LYS A 213 13.52 12.86 17.60
CA LYS A 213 13.88 14.27 17.77
C LYS A 213 14.57 14.87 16.54
N GLN A 214 15.16 14.04 15.68
CA GLN A 214 15.75 14.49 14.42
C GLN A 214 14.64 14.67 13.36
N PRO A 215 14.56 15.84 12.68
CA PRO A 215 13.53 16.06 11.67
C PRO A 215 13.56 15.07 10.51
N LYS A 216 14.77 14.61 10.11
CA LYS A 216 14.92 13.63 9.02
C LYS A 216 14.37 12.25 9.41
N ASP A 217 14.71 11.75 10.60
CA ASP A 217 14.26 10.46 11.12
C ASP A 217 12.74 10.44 11.35
N LEU A 218 12.16 11.54 11.82
CA LEU A 218 10.70 11.71 11.94
C LEU A 218 10.02 11.73 10.56
N ALA A 219 10.61 12.40 9.56
CA ALA A 219 10.11 12.38 8.19
C ALA A 219 10.22 10.98 7.57
N LEU A 220 11.34 10.29 7.76
CA LEU A 220 11.57 8.91 7.34
C LEU A 220 10.53 7.96 7.95
N PHE A 221 10.33 8.03 9.27
CA PHE A 221 9.27 7.29 9.96
C PHE A 221 7.88 7.55 9.37
N ARG A 222 7.52 8.82 9.13
CA ARG A 222 6.27 9.21 8.46
C ARG A 222 6.18 8.61 7.04
N ILE A 223 7.26 8.59 6.26
CA ILE A 223 7.27 7.95 4.92
C ILE A 223 7.04 6.44 4.98
N HIS A 224 7.62 5.74 5.96
CA HIS A 224 7.40 4.31 6.18
C HIS A 224 5.94 4.02 6.56
N VAL A 225 5.40 4.74 7.54
CA VAL A 225 4.03 4.58 8.07
C VAL A 225 2.97 4.87 6.99
N LEU A 226 3.04 6.04 6.35
CA LEU A 226 2.12 6.42 5.26
C LEU A 226 2.25 5.45 4.07
N GLY A 227 3.46 4.95 3.81
CA GLY A 227 3.73 3.99 2.74
C GLY A 227 3.21 2.58 3.02
N TYR A 228 3.13 2.18 4.28
CA TYR A 228 2.51 0.91 4.67
C TYR A 228 0.99 0.97 4.53
N LEU A 229 0.34 2.08 4.92
CA LEU A 229 -1.09 2.26 4.64
C LEU A 229 -1.36 2.29 3.13
N LEU A 230 -0.53 3.00 2.35
CA LEU A 230 -0.62 3.02 0.89
C LEU A 230 -0.49 1.61 0.29
N GLN A 231 0.42 0.78 0.80
CA GLN A 231 0.56 -0.62 0.40
C GLN A 231 -0.73 -1.42 0.65
N LEU A 232 -1.34 -1.31 1.84
CA LEU A 232 -2.62 -1.98 2.16
C LEU A 232 -3.78 -1.51 1.27
N LEU A 233 -3.84 -0.22 0.92
CA LEU A 233 -4.85 0.31 0.00
C LEU A 233 -4.67 -0.22 -1.43
N VAL A 234 -3.42 -0.39 -1.88
CA VAL A 234 -3.10 -1.01 -3.18
C VAL A 234 -3.40 -2.51 -3.18
N GLU A 235 -3.11 -3.22 -2.10
CA GLU A 235 -3.45 -4.64 -1.93
C GLU A 235 -4.97 -4.86 -1.94
N TYR A 236 -5.74 -4.01 -1.25
CA TYR A 236 -7.20 -3.96 -1.36
C TYR A 236 -7.66 -3.69 -2.80
N ALA A 237 -7.14 -2.63 -3.43
CA ALA A 237 -7.51 -2.23 -4.80
C ALA A 237 -7.19 -3.28 -5.88
N THR A 238 -6.31 -4.24 -5.58
CA THR A 238 -5.89 -5.32 -6.49
C THR A 238 -6.40 -6.71 -6.10
N GLY A 239 -7.18 -6.83 -5.01
CA GLY A 239 -7.72 -8.10 -4.55
C GLY A 239 -6.66 -9.06 -3.97
N LEU A 240 -5.59 -8.51 -3.37
CA LEU A 240 -4.46 -9.26 -2.79
C LEU A 240 -4.49 -9.33 -1.24
N SER A 241 -5.58 -8.87 -0.63
CA SER A 241 -5.79 -8.73 0.84
C SER A 241 -6.43 -9.95 1.52
#